data_AF-A0A7R7W2A7-F1
#
_entry.id   AF-A0A7R7W2A7-F1
#
_cell.length_a   1.000
_cell.length_b   1.000
_cell.length_c   1.000
_cell.angle_alpha   90.00
_cell.angle_beta   90.00
_cell.angle_gamma   90.00
#
_symmetry.space_group_name_H-M   'P 1'
#
loop_
_entity.id
_entity.type
_entity.pdbx_description
1 polymer ?
#
loop_
_entity_poly.entity_id
_entity_poly.type
_entity_poly.pdbx_seq_one_letter_code
_entity_poly.pdbx_strand_id
1 'polypeptide(L)'
;MHPSALVGLLAFAAAASAIPANPSHQAHSDSTIQNLKSKIKNVVVLVMENRSVDNLLGGQTIKGLENPINNGPFCNPYNITDLSQGTVCSAARDYDSVTDDPDHAVYGNNIEFYGTFTPDNAAIAQGKLTPSQQGFVTEQLRLYSADANRTELSVQVMNYYTEQQVPVLTELVQNFVVFNHWHSDVPGPTNPNRAALTSGT
;
A
#
# COMPACT_ATOMS: atom_id res chain seq x y z
N MET A 1 3.01 65.40 -0.45
CA MET A 1 4.35 64.93 -0.04
C MET A 1 4.30 64.54 1.43
N HIS A 2 4.03 63.27 1.74
CA HIS A 2 4.85 62.34 2.54
C HIS A 2 4.07 61.02 2.72
N PRO A 3 4.79 59.88 2.79
CA PRO A 3 4.30 58.53 2.54
C PRO A 3 3.86 57.85 3.84
N SER A 4 3.03 56.82 3.78
CA SER A 4 2.91 55.84 4.88
C SER A 4 2.34 54.50 4.42
N ALA A 5 3.16 53.45 4.59
CA ALA A 5 2.88 52.03 4.86
C ALA A 5 1.86 51.30 3.95
N LEU A 6 2.22 50.39 3.04
CA LEU A 6 3.03 49.17 3.17
C LEU A 6 2.44 48.16 4.17
N VAL A 7 1.45 47.37 3.73
CA VAL A 7 1.31 45.94 4.07
C VAL A 7 0.67 45.21 2.88
N GLY A 8 1.52 44.64 2.04
CA GLY A 8 1.15 43.54 1.16
C GLY A 8 1.64 42.22 1.76
N LEU A 9 1.12 41.13 1.19
CA LEU A 9 1.40 39.72 1.45
C LEU A 9 0.67 39.10 2.66
N LEU A 10 -0.09 38.05 2.38
CA LEU A 10 0.32 36.66 2.69
C LEU A 10 -0.67 35.69 2.00
N ALA A 11 -0.37 35.35 0.74
CA ALA A 11 -0.90 34.13 0.14
C ALA A 11 0.05 32.98 0.50
N PHE A 12 -0.22 32.29 1.61
CA PHE A 12 0.19 30.91 1.80
C PHE A 12 -0.74 30.02 0.96
N ALA A 13 -0.40 28.85 0.44
CA ALA A 13 0.85 28.17 0.13
C ALA A 13 0.37 26.80 -0.42
N ALA A 14 0.83 26.42 -1.61
CA ALA A 14 0.97 25.02 -1.98
C ALA A 14 1.93 24.96 -3.18
N ALA A 15 3.17 25.38 -2.95
CA ALA A 15 4.26 24.93 -3.79
C ALA A 15 4.47 23.46 -3.41
N ALA A 16 3.79 22.55 -4.12
CA ALA A 16 4.34 21.22 -4.29
C ALA A 16 5.78 21.44 -4.76
N SER A 17 6.75 21.02 -3.96
CA SER A 17 8.14 20.95 -4.36
C SER A 17 8.24 19.93 -5.48
N ALA A 18 7.84 20.32 -6.69
CA ALA A 18 8.37 19.77 -7.90
C ALA A 18 9.87 20.07 -7.84
N ILE A 19 10.64 19.07 -7.40
CA ILE A 19 12.07 19.06 -7.66
C ILE A 19 12.17 19.37 -9.16
N PRO A 20 12.81 20.47 -9.58
CA PRO A 20 12.94 20.76 -10.98
C PRO A 20 13.65 19.57 -11.61
N ALA A 21 12.93 18.83 -12.45
CA ALA A 21 13.48 17.72 -13.19
C ALA A 21 14.64 18.31 -14.01
N ASN A 22 15.86 18.03 -13.59
CA ASN A 22 17.03 18.40 -14.36
C ASN A 22 16.86 17.65 -15.70
N PRO A 23 16.70 18.34 -16.85
CA PRO A 23 16.39 17.68 -18.12
C PRO A 23 17.52 16.74 -18.60
N SER A 24 18.65 16.70 -17.88
CA SER A 24 19.78 15.83 -18.17
C SER A 24 19.52 14.33 -17.94
N HIS A 25 18.47 13.94 -17.20
CA HIS A 25 18.18 12.54 -16.93
C HIS A 25 16.69 12.20 -17.11
N GLN A 26 16.22 12.29 -18.35
CA GLN A 26 14.96 11.67 -18.72
C GLN A 26 15.04 10.15 -18.48
N ALA A 27 14.09 9.59 -17.75
CA ALA A 27 14.00 8.14 -17.54
C ALA A 27 13.97 7.42 -18.90
N HIS A 28 14.63 6.26 -18.98
CA HIS A 28 14.75 5.45 -20.20
C HIS A 28 15.51 6.12 -21.37
N SER A 29 16.15 7.28 -21.18
CA SER A 29 17.06 7.84 -22.18
C SER A 29 18.30 6.96 -22.37
N ASP A 30 18.95 7.06 -23.53
CA ASP A 30 20.21 6.38 -23.78
C ASP A 30 21.27 6.73 -22.72
N SER A 31 21.33 8.00 -22.29
CA SER A 31 22.29 8.45 -21.27
C SER A 31 22.05 7.81 -19.90
N THR A 32 20.78 7.66 -19.48
CA THR A 32 20.44 7.03 -18.19
C THR A 32 20.64 5.52 -18.22
N ILE A 33 20.30 4.87 -19.34
CA ILE A 33 20.54 3.44 -19.56
C ILE A 33 22.05 3.15 -19.58
N GLN A 34 22.85 3.96 -20.28
CA GLN A 34 24.31 3.82 -20.30
C GLN A 34 24.90 4.01 -18.90
N ASN A 35 24.44 5.02 -18.15
CA ASN A 35 24.87 5.22 -16.78
C ASN A 35 24.58 3.99 -15.91
N LEU A 36 23.35 3.45 -15.95
CA LEU A 36 22.96 2.23 -15.22
C LEU A 36 23.89 1.06 -15.59
N LYS A 37 24.04 0.76 -16.89
CA LYS A 37 24.90 -0.33 -17.38
C LYS A 37 26.38 -0.14 -17.02
N SER A 38 26.86 1.09 -16.87
CA SER A 38 28.24 1.37 -16.48
C SER A 38 28.51 1.07 -15.01
N LYS A 39 27.49 1.22 -14.13
CA LYS A 39 27.64 1.10 -12.67
C LYS A 39 27.10 -0.21 -12.11
N ILE A 40 26.03 -0.75 -12.68
CA ILE A 40 25.36 -1.97 -12.21
C ILE A 40 25.65 -3.11 -13.17
N LYS A 41 26.26 -4.19 -12.64
CA LYS A 41 26.62 -5.39 -13.41
C LYS A 41 25.74 -6.59 -13.10
N ASN A 42 25.20 -6.64 -11.89
CA ASN A 42 24.37 -7.73 -11.41
C ASN A 42 23.12 -7.13 -10.77
N VAL A 43 21.97 -7.71 -11.08
CA VAL A 43 20.70 -7.41 -10.42
C VAL A 43 20.21 -8.70 -9.81
N VAL A 44 19.95 -8.67 -8.51
CA VAL A 44 19.34 -9.78 -7.78
C VAL A 44 17.91 -9.36 -7.45
N VAL A 45 16.94 -10.16 -7.89
CA VAL A 45 15.53 -9.93 -7.61
C VAL A 45 15.09 -10.95 -6.57
N LEU A 46 14.88 -10.50 -5.33
CA LEU A 46 14.29 -11.31 -4.26
C LEU A 46 12.77 -11.14 -4.28
N VAL A 47 12.07 -12.17 -4.75
CA VAL A 47 10.60 -12.16 -4.83
C VAL A 47 10.02 -12.85 -3.61
N MET A 48 9.49 -12.05 -2.68
CA MET A 48 8.79 -12.54 -1.50
C MET A 48 7.33 -12.93 -1.83
N GLU A 49 6.58 -13.40 -0.84
CA GLU A 49 5.21 -13.91 -1.03
C GLU A 49 4.23 -13.38 0.03
N ASN A 50 3.00 -13.12 -0.43
CA ASN A 50 1.75 -12.89 0.30
C ASN A 50 1.80 -11.89 1.47
N ARG A 51 2.39 -10.71 1.26
CA ARG A 51 2.34 -9.63 2.27
C ARG A 51 2.17 -8.26 1.63
N SER A 52 1.25 -7.45 2.17
CA SER A 52 1.07 -6.05 1.76
C SER A 52 2.14 -5.14 2.36
N VAL A 53 2.29 -3.95 1.77
CA VAL A 53 3.17 -2.90 2.31
C VAL A 53 2.75 -2.50 3.72
N ASP A 54 1.46 -2.27 3.94
CA ASP A 54 0.92 -1.91 5.26
C ASP A 54 1.15 -3.00 6.31
N ASN A 55 1.13 -4.28 5.91
CA ASN A 55 1.41 -5.36 6.84
C ASN A 55 2.89 -5.39 7.24
N LEU A 56 3.83 -5.45 6.29
CA LEU A 56 5.26 -5.58 6.64
C LEU A 56 5.89 -4.28 7.14
N LEU A 57 5.47 -3.14 6.58
CA LEU A 57 6.07 -1.84 6.85
C LEU A 57 5.18 -0.93 7.69
N GLY A 58 4.04 -1.43 8.20
CA GLY A 58 3.06 -0.62 8.94
C GLY A 58 3.57 0.03 10.21
N GLY A 59 4.55 -0.60 10.88
CA GLY A 59 5.17 -0.08 12.09
C GLY A 59 6.48 0.69 11.88
N GLN A 60 6.91 0.91 10.63
CA GLN A 60 8.14 1.65 10.35
C GLN A 60 7.94 3.14 10.60
N THR A 61 8.88 3.78 11.27
CA THR A 61 8.79 5.19 11.72
C THR A 61 9.50 6.17 10.79
N ILE A 62 10.08 5.68 9.69
CA ILE A 62 10.80 6.50 8.72
C ILE A 62 9.86 7.56 8.10
N LYS A 63 10.36 8.80 8.02
CA LYS A 63 9.58 9.92 7.49
C LYS A 63 9.30 9.73 6.00
N GLY A 64 8.07 10.04 5.60
CA GLY A 64 7.64 10.01 4.20
C GLY A 64 7.13 8.64 3.73
N LEU A 65 7.15 7.62 4.59
CA LEU A 65 6.48 6.35 4.32
C LEU A 65 4.98 6.47 4.64
N GLU A 66 4.13 6.15 3.68
CA GLU A 66 2.68 6.06 3.87
C GLU A 66 2.36 4.66 4.38
N ASN A 67 1.91 4.57 5.63
CA ASN A 67 1.68 3.31 6.32
C ASN A 67 0.75 3.50 7.54
N PRO A 68 0.26 2.41 8.18
CA PRO A 68 -0.62 2.47 9.34
C PRO A 68 -0.18 3.40 10.48
N ILE A 69 1.09 3.42 10.88
CA ILE A 69 1.53 4.28 12.00
C ILE A 69 1.55 5.77 11.65
N ASN A 70 1.79 6.13 10.39
CA ASN A 70 1.88 7.53 9.95
C ASN A 70 0.55 8.09 9.42
N ASN A 71 -0.33 7.23 8.89
CA ASN A 71 -1.55 7.64 8.15
C ASN A 71 -2.83 6.99 8.67
N GLY A 72 -2.72 6.01 9.55
CA GLY A 72 -3.85 5.30 10.15
C GLY A 72 -4.25 5.82 11.54
N PRO A 73 -4.83 4.96 12.39
CA PRO A 73 -5.15 3.55 12.09
C PRO A 73 -6.24 3.45 11.02
N PHE A 74 -6.16 2.42 10.17
CA PHE A 74 -7.20 2.15 9.17
C PHE A 74 -8.23 1.20 9.76
N CYS A 75 -9.51 1.53 9.63
CA CYS A 75 -10.59 0.74 10.21
C CYS A 75 -11.47 0.13 9.12
N ASN A 76 -11.89 -1.11 9.32
CA ASN A 76 -12.78 -1.84 8.43
C ASN A 76 -13.99 -2.37 9.22
N PRO A 77 -15.21 -2.31 8.65
CA PRO A 77 -16.39 -2.92 9.26
C PRO A 77 -16.30 -4.44 9.26
N TYR A 78 -16.87 -5.06 10.30
CA TYR A 78 -17.03 -6.52 10.32
C TYR A 78 -17.97 -7.02 9.21
N ASN A 79 -18.91 -6.17 8.77
CA ASN A 79 -19.82 -6.45 7.67
C ASN A 79 -20.13 -5.16 6.91
N ILE A 80 -19.70 -5.07 5.64
CA ILE A 80 -19.96 -3.92 4.76
C ILE A 80 -21.46 -3.65 4.47
N THR A 81 -22.33 -4.65 4.67
CA THR A 81 -23.79 -4.51 4.48
C THR A 81 -24.55 -4.23 5.77
N ASP A 82 -23.91 -4.40 6.92
CA ASP A 82 -24.49 -4.17 8.26
C ASP A 82 -23.44 -3.54 9.18
N LEU A 83 -23.36 -2.21 9.13
CA LEU A 83 -22.40 -1.44 9.92
C LEU A 83 -22.69 -1.46 11.43
N SER A 84 -23.85 -1.94 11.86
CA SER A 84 -24.20 -2.05 13.29
C SER A 84 -23.33 -3.07 14.02
N GLN A 85 -22.68 -3.98 13.28
CA GLN A 85 -21.77 -4.99 13.83
C GLN A 85 -20.44 -4.39 14.31
N GLY A 86 -20.18 -3.12 13.99
CA GLY A 86 -18.99 -2.39 14.41
C GLY A 86 -17.81 -2.53 13.45
N THR A 87 -16.67 -2.00 13.87
CA THR A 87 -15.42 -1.95 13.11
C THR A 87 -14.26 -2.49 13.93
N VAL A 88 -13.18 -2.81 13.22
CA VAL A 88 -11.86 -3.14 13.78
C VAL A 88 -10.81 -2.33 13.04
N CYS A 89 -9.79 -1.88 13.75
CA CYS A 89 -8.76 -1.02 13.20
C CYS A 89 -7.39 -1.70 13.24
N SER A 90 -6.53 -1.35 12.29
CA SER A 90 -5.15 -1.80 12.22
C SER A 90 -4.40 -1.46 13.51
N ALA A 91 -3.69 -2.44 14.05
CA ALA A 91 -2.79 -2.26 15.18
C ALA A 91 -1.49 -3.05 14.96
N ALA A 92 -0.50 -2.83 15.83
CA ALA A 92 0.66 -3.71 15.88
C ALA A 92 0.21 -5.15 16.15
N ARG A 93 0.75 -6.11 15.39
CA ARG A 93 0.38 -7.52 15.50
C ARG A 93 0.87 -8.14 16.82
N ASP A 94 0.15 -9.17 17.24
CA ASP A 94 0.47 -10.03 18.39
C ASP A 94 0.51 -11.52 17.97
N TYR A 95 0.92 -11.82 16.73
CA TYR A 95 1.02 -13.19 16.22
C TYR A 95 2.30 -13.36 15.41
N ASP A 96 2.91 -14.54 15.50
CA ASP A 96 4.16 -14.86 14.80
C ASP A 96 3.94 -15.09 13.30
N SER A 97 2.80 -15.68 12.92
CA SER A 97 2.40 -15.95 11.53
C SER A 97 0.90 -15.73 11.31
N VAL A 98 0.54 -15.33 10.09
CA VAL A 98 -0.84 -15.41 9.57
C VAL A 98 -1.08 -16.86 9.19
N THR A 99 -2.08 -17.52 9.79
CA THR A 99 -2.47 -18.91 9.50
C THR A 99 -3.60 -18.98 8.48
N ASP A 100 -4.46 -17.96 8.48
CA ASP A 100 -5.61 -17.82 7.61
C ASP A 100 -5.25 -16.80 6.52
N ASP A 101 -4.64 -17.27 5.44
CA ASP A 101 -4.14 -16.42 4.37
C ASP A 101 -5.28 -15.58 3.75
N PRO A 102 -5.20 -14.23 3.79
CA PRO A 102 -6.24 -13.38 3.22
C PRO A 102 -6.47 -13.67 1.74
N ASP A 103 -7.70 -13.45 1.28
CA ASP A 103 -8.06 -13.76 -0.10
C ASP A 103 -7.30 -12.85 -1.06
N HIS A 104 -6.38 -13.44 -1.81
CA HIS A 104 -5.60 -12.76 -2.82
C HIS A 104 -6.03 -13.16 -4.23
N ALA A 105 -7.19 -13.81 -4.39
CA ALA A 105 -7.83 -13.98 -5.67
C ALA A 105 -8.40 -12.64 -6.17
N VAL A 106 -8.57 -12.52 -7.50
CA VAL A 106 -9.10 -11.29 -8.11
C VAL A 106 -10.48 -10.92 -7.57
N TYR A 107 -11.35 -11.91 -7.35
CA TYR A 107 -12.70 -11.65 -6.81
C TYR A 107 -12.67 -11.29 -5.32
N GLY A 108 -11.71 -11.81 -4.55
CA GLY A 108 -11.49 -11.48 -3.14
C GLY A 108 -11.09 -10.01 -3.03
N ASN A 109 -10.04 -9.62 -3.74
CA ASN A 109 -9.60 -8.23 -3.86
C ASN A 109 -10.73 -7.28 -4.31
N ASN A 110 -11.64 -7.73 -5.19
CA ASN A 110 -12.80 -6.91 -5.56
C ASN A 110 -13.72 -6.62 -4.36
N ILE A 111 -13.96 -7.60 -3.47
CA ILE A 111 -14.70 -7.36 -2.23
C ILE A 111 -13.90 -6.44 -1.32
N GLU A 112 -12.61 -6.71 -1.11
CA GLU A 112 -11.76 -5.91 -0.23
C GLU A 112 -11.73 -4.43 -0.62
N PHE A 113 -11.62 -4.17 -1.92
CA PHE A 113 -11.47 -2.82 -2.45
C PHE A 113 -12.80 -2.13 -2.73
N TYR A 114 -13.80 -2.84 -3.27
CA TYR A 114 -15.05 -2.24 -3.77
C TYR A 114 -16.30 -2.73 -3.04
N GLY A 115 -16.20 -3.72 -2.16
CA GLY A 115 -17.33 -4.30 -1.43
C GLY A 115 -18.26 -5.16 -2.29
N THR A 116 -17.84 -5.55 -3.50
CA THR A 116 -18.62 -6.42 -4.40
C THR A 116 -17.68 -7.30 -5.22
N PHE A 117 -18.08 -8.53 -5.54
CA PHE A 117 -17.28 -9.45 -6.36
C PHE A 117 -17.10 -8.96 -7.80
N THR A 118 -18.03 -8.15 -8.29
CA THR A 118 -18.10 -7.72 -9.69
C THR A 118 -18.29 -6.20 -9.79
N PRO A 119 -17.27 -5.39 -9.45
CA PRO A 119 -17.34 -3.95 -9.59
C PRO A 119 -17.43 -3.56 -11.08
N ASP A 120 -18.05 -2.42 -11.37
CA ASP A 120 -18.21 -1.93 -12.74
C ASP A 120 -16.89 -1.32 -13.25
N ASN A 121 -16.22 -2.04 -14.15
CA ASN A 121 -14.97 -1.59 -14.77
C ASN A 121 -15.09 -0.27 -15.53
N ALA A 122 -16.22 0.02 -16.17
CA ALA A 122 -16.41 1.28 -16.88
C ALA A 122 -16.57 2.44 -15.90
N ALA A 123 -17.24 2.21 -14.77
CA ALA A 123 -17.34 3.19 -13.71
C ALA A 123 -15.97 3.46 -13.04
N ILE A 124 -15.16 2.42 -12.83
CA ILE A 124 -13.77 2.55 -12.31
C ILE A 124 -12.92 3.35 -13.28
N ALA A 125 -12.91 2.98 -14.57
CA ALA A 125 -12.11 3.68 -15.59
C ALA A 125 -12.50 5.15 -15.76
N GLN A 126 -13.77 5.49 -15.50
CA GLN A 126 -14.28 6.87 -15.52
C GLN A 126 -14.09 7.61 -14.18
N GLY A 127 -13.51 6.97 -13.16
CA GLY A 127 -13.35 7.53 -11.81
C GLY A 127 -14.68 7.74 -11.05
N LYS A 128 -15.78 7.14 -11.53
CA LYS A 128 -17.11 7.21 -10.88
C LYS A 128 -17.27 6.21 -9.75
N LEU A 129 -16.51 5.11 -9.82
CA LEU A 129 -16.40 4.12 -8.75
C LEU A 129 -14.97 4.12 -8.25
N THR A 130 -14.75 4.63 -7.05
CA THR A 130 -13.46 4.59 -6.36
C THR A 130 -13.47 3.48 -5.32
N PRO A 131 -12.35 2.79 -5.11
CA PRO A 131 -12.27 1.76 -4.09
C PRO A 131 -12.49 2.36 -2.68
N SER A 132 -13.33 1.71 -1.89
CA SER A 132 -13.61 2.10 -0.50
C SER A 132 -12.59 1.54 0.49
N GLN A 133 -11.88 0.47 0.14
CA GLN A 133 -10.91 -0.23 1.00
C GLN A 133 -11.51 -0.71 2.34
N GLN A 134 -12.80 -1.07 2.35
CA GLN A 134 -13.55 -1.43 3.56
C GLN A 134 -13.93 -2.92 3.65
N GLY A 135 -13.58 -3.74 2.65
CA GLY A 135 -14.02 -5.13 2.58
C GLY A 135 -13.09 -6.15 3.23
N PHE A 136 -11.87 -5.78 3.65
CA PHE A 136 -10.84 -6.73 4.09
C PHE A 136 -11.31 -7.66 5.22
N VAL A 137 -11.89 -7.08 6.27
CA VAL A 137 -12.39 -7.85 7.42
C VAL A 137 -13.63 -8.66 7.02
N THR A 138 -14.53 -8.07 6.23
CA THR A 138 -15.74 -8.78 5.79
C THR A 138 -15.38 -10.02 4.97
N GLU A 139 -14.42 -9.90 4.05
CA GLU A 139 -13.99 -11.02 3.19
C GLU A 139 -13.28 -12.10 3.99
N GLN A 140 -12.38 -11.72 4.92
CA GLN A 140 -11.71 -12.66 5.80
C GLN A 140 -12.72 -13.50 6.62
N LEU A 141 -13.75 -12.85 7.17
CA LEU A 141 -14.78 -13.55 7.93
C LEU A 141 -15.66 -14.42 7.04
N ARG A 142 -15.96 -13.98 5.82
CA ARG A 142 -16.72 -14.77 4.85
C ARG A 142 -16.02 -16.10 4.53
N LEU A 143 -14.69 -16.10 4.44
CA LEU A 143 -13.90 -17.29 4.14
C LEU A 143 -13.73 -18.23 5.33
N TYR A 144 -13.42 -17.69 6.51
CA TYR A 144 -12.85 -18.50 7.59
C TYR A 144 -13.69 -18.56 8.88
N SER A 145 -14.86 -17.90 8.95
CA SER A 145 -15.68 -17.86 10.18
C SER A 145 -16.22 -19.21 10.64
N ALA A 146 -16.15 -20.25 9.81
CA ALA A 146 -16.49 -21.62 10.20
C ALA A 146 -15.39 -22.28 11.06
N ASP A 147 -14.13 -21.87 10.87
CA ASP A 147 -12.95 -22.56 11.41
C ASP A 147 -12.19 -21.73 12.45
N ALA A 148 -12.33 -20.40 12.43
CA ALA A 148 -11.65 -19.48 13.33
C ALA A 148 -12.57 -18.37 13.87
N ASN A 149 -12.22 -17.81 15.02
CA ASN A 149 -13.04 -16.78 15.65
C ASN A 149 -12.84 -15.40 14.99
N ARG A 150 -13.88 -14.56 15.07
CA ARG A 150 -13.91 -13.24 14.43
C ARG A 150 -12.75 -12.32 14.82
N THR A 151 -12.35 -12.31 16.10
CA THR A 151 -11.30 -11.43 16.61
C THR A 151 -9.95 -11.81 16.03
N GLU A 152 -9.64 -13.11 16.03
CA GLU A 152 -8.41 -13.65 15.45
C GLU A 152 -8.31 -13.36 13.96
N LEU A 153 -9.37 -13.63 13.19
CA LEU A 153 -9.41 -13.36 11.76
C LEU A 153 -9.21 -11.86 11.45
N SER A 154 -9.85 -11.00 12.23
CA SER A 154 -9.72 -9.55 12.08
C SER A 154 -8.30 -9.06 12.37
N VAL A 155 -7.67 -9.61 13.40
CA VAL A 155 -6.29 -9.32 13.77
C VAL A 155 -5.34 -9.77 12.65
N GLN A 156 -5.53 -10.97 12.11
CA GLN A 156 -4.67 -11.52 11.06
C GLN A 156 -4.67 -10.69 9.76
N VAL A 157 -5.83 -10.17 9.35
CA VAL A 157 -5.96 -9.38 8.11
C VAL A 157 -5.62 -7.90 8.31
N MET A 158 -5.87 -7.30 9.48
CA MET A 158 -5.70 -5.85 9.69
C MET A 158 -4.37 -5.42 10.32
N ASN A 159 -3.70 -6.29 11.07
CA ASN A 159 -2.55 -5.86 11.86
C ASN A 159 -1.24 -5.86 11.06
N TYR A 160 -0.27 -5.11 11.57
CA TYR A 160 1.02 -4.90 10.93
C TYR A 160 2.20 -5.23 11.84
N TYR A 161 3.35 -5.48 11.24
CA TYR A 161 4.60 -5.76 11.93
C TYR A 161 5.25 -4.48 12.46
N THR A 162 5.81 -4.53 13.67
CA THR A 162 6.68 -3.48 14.19
C THR A 162 8.11 -3.63 13.69
N GLU A 163 8.93 -2.57 13.82
CA GLU A 163 10.35 -2.61 13.46
C GLU A 163 11.11 -3.76 14.14
N GLN A 164 10.80 -4.06 15.41
CA GLN A 164 11.44 -5.13 16.18
C GLN A 164 11.05 -6.53 15.68
N GLN A 165 9.90 -6.66 15.03
CA GLN A 165 9.39 -7.94 14.52
C GLN A 165 9.94 -8.26 13.11
N VAL A 166 10.37 -7.25 12.35
CA VAL A 166 11.00 -7.41 11.02
C VAL A 166 12.36 -6.72 10.94
N PRO A 167 13.30 -7.02 11.85
CA PRO A 167 14.53 -6.22 12.00
C PRO A 167 15.37 -6.16 10.71
N VAL A 168 15.40 -7.23 9.93
CA VAL A 168 16.12 -7.24 8.64
C VAL A 168 15.48 -6.29 7.62
N LEU A 169 14.14 -6.27 7.51
CA LEU A 169 13.45 -5.33 6.62
C LEU A 169 13.60 -3.90 7.11
N THR A 170 13.56 -3.68 8.43
CA THR A 170 13.81 -2.36 9.02
C THR A 170 15.18 -1.82 8.65
N GLU A 171 16.24 -2.63 8.76
CA GLU A 171 17.59 -2.21 8.37
C GLU A 171 17.66 -1.87 6.86
N LEU A 172 16.97 -2.64 6.01
CA LEU A 172 16.89 -2.32 4.58
C LEU A 172 16.16 -1.00 4.33
N VAL A 173 15.03 -0.76 5.00
CA VAL A 173 14.24 0.48 4.89
C VAL A 173 15.04 1.71 5.33
N GLN A 174 15.84 1.58 6.40
CA GLN A 174 16.61 2.69 6.95
C GLN A 174 17.86 3.04 6.14
N ASN A 175 18.44 2.08 5.43
CA ASN A 175 19.73 2.24 4.76
C ASN A 175 19.64 2.27 3.22
N PHE A 176 18.47 1.98 2.64
CA PHE A 176 18.27 1.92 1.19
C PHE A 176 17.01 2.68 0.75
N VAL A 177 16.79 2.71 -0.57
CA VAL A 177 15.62 3.34 -1.18
C VAL A 177 14.42 2.41 -1.05
N VAL A 178 13.29 2.96 -0.60
CA VAL A 178 12.01 2.28 -0.51
C VAL A 178 11.01 2.98 -1.44
N PHE A 179 10.32 2.19 -2.26
CA PHE A 179 9.18 2.67 -3.02
C PHE A 179 7.91 2.35 -2.24
N ASN A 180 7.18 3.38 -1.80
CA ASN A 180 5.95 3.24 -1.02
C ASN A 180 4.67 3.35 -1.85
N HIS A 181 4.79 3.53 -3.17
CA HIS A 181 3.70 3.61 -4.16
C HIS A 181 3.90 2.54 -5.26
N TRP A 182 4.39 1.35 -4.88
CA TRP A 182 4.62 0.22 -5.78
C TRP A 182 3.49 -0.81 -5.65
N HIS A 183 2.82 -1.12 -6.76
CA HIS A 183 1.66 -2.00 -6.80
C HIS A 183 1.93 -3.22 -7.68
N SER A 184 1.22 -4.31 -7.43
CA SER A 184 1.20 -5.48 -8.31
C SER A 184 0.54 -5.14 -9.65
N ASP A 185 1.02 -5.73 -10.74
CA ASP A 185 0.45 -5.52 -12.08
C ASP A 185 -1.00 -6.00 -12.19
N VAL A 186 -1.32 -7.10 -11.49
CA VAL A 186 -2.68 -7.62 -11.37
C VAL A 186 -3.06 -7.62 -9.89
N PRO A 187 -4.20 -7.02 -9.49
CA PRO A 187 -4.74 -7.17 -8.13
C PRO A 187 -5.29 -8.59 -7.96
N GLY A 188 -4.38 -9.55 -7.77
CA GLY A 188 -4.68 -10.97 -7.81
C GLY A 188 -3.50 -11.82 -7.37
N PRO A 189 -3.56 -13.14 -7.63
CA PRO A 189 -2.72 -14.08 -6.92
C PRO A 189 -1.29 -14.13 -7.45
N THR A 190 -0.49 -15.01 -6.84
CA THR A 190 0.94 -15.18 -7.11
C THR A 190 1.27 -15.37 -8.61
N ASN A 191 0.58 -16.28 -9.31
CA ASN A 191 0.99 -16.69 -10.66
C ASN A 191 0.91 -15.57 -11.72
N PRO A 192 -0.19 -14.80 -11.84
CA PRO A 192 -0.25 -13.65 -12.75
C PRO A 192 0.87 -12.63 -12.50
N ASN A 193 1.15 -12.30 -11.25
CA ASN A 193 2.16 -11.31 -10.90
C ASN A 193 3.60 -11.80 -11.10
N ARG A 194 3.85 -13.12 -10.93
CA ARG A 194 5.15 -13.70 -11.31
C ARG A 194 5.36 -13.69 -12.82
N ALA A 195 4.31 -13.93 -13.61
CA ALA A 195 4.38 -13.77 -15.06
C ALA A 195 4.75 -12.32 -15.39
N ALA A 196 3.95 -11.36 -14.93
CA ALA A 196 4.14 -9.94 -15.20
C ALA A 196 5.52 -9.40 -14.77
N LEU A 197 6.04 -9.84 -13.61
CA LEU A 197 7.41 -9.51 -13.17
C LEU A 197 8.49 -9.94 -14.17
N THR A 198 8.30 -11.07 -14.86
CA THR A 198 9.29 -11.65 -15.78
C THR A 198 9.08 -11.27 -17.24
N SER A 199 7.85 -10.99 -17.67
CA SER A 199 7.49 -10.64 -19.05
C SER A 199 7.12 -9.17 -19.27
N GLY A 200 6.84 -8.42 -18.20
CA GLY A 200 6.28 -7.06 -18.27
C GLY A 200 4.83 -7.01 -18.77
N THR A 201 4.13 -8.16 -18.78
CA THR A 201 2.74 -8.34 -19.20
C THR A 201 2.19 -9.65 -18.68
#